data_AF-A0A5K1BSG7-F1
#
_entry.id   AF-A0A5K1BSG7-F1
#
_cell.length_a   1.000
_cell.length_b   1.000
_cell.length_c   1.000
_cell.angle_alpha   90.00
_cell.angle_beta   90.00
_cell.angle_gamma   90.00
#
_symmetry.space_group_name_H-M   'P 1'
#
loop_
_entity.id
_entity.type
_entity.pdbx_description
1 polymer ?
#
loop_
_entity_poly.entity_id
_entity_poly.type
_entity_poly.pdbx_seq_one_letter_code
_entity_poly.pdbx_strand_id
1 'polypeptide(L)'
;KTYLFRISNVGMQTSLNFRIQGHKLKLVEIEGAHPIQNVYDSLDVHVGQSISVLVTSDQPPKDYYIVASSRFTRRVLTATAVLHYTNSHTRVSGPIPAGPTYQLVWSLNQARSF
;
A
#
# COMPACT_ATOMS: atom_id res chain seq x y z
N LYS A 1 -11.10 1.58 13.91
CA LYS A 1 -10.99 0.09 13.97
C LYS A 1 -9.69 -0.31 13.27
N THR A 2 -9.09 -1.45 13.60
CA THR A 2 -7.88 -1.92 12.90
C THR A 2 -8.21 -3.16 12.09
N TYR A 3 -7.77 -3.20 10.84
CA TYR A 3 -8.03 -4.27 9.90
C TYR A 3 -6.72 -4.87 9.39
N LEU A 4 -6.67 -6.19 9.25
CA LEU A 4 -5.55 -6.90 8.63
C LEU A 4 -5.81 -7.05 7.14
N PHE A 5 -4.99 -6.42 6.32
CA PHE A 5 -4.99 -6.56 4.87
C PHE A 5 -3.91 -7.56 4.46
N ARG A 6 -4.29 -8.60 3.72
CA ARG A 6 -3.36 -9.51 3.05
C ARG A 6 -3.24 -9.09 1.60
N ILE A 7 -2.03 -8.72 1.18
CA ILE A 7 -1.74 -8.19 -0.14
C ILE A 7 -0.78 -9.16 -0.83
N SER A 8 -1.18 -9.69 -1.97
CA SER A 8 -0.37 -10.65 -2.75
C SER A 8 -0.19 -10.14 -4.17
N ASN A 9 1.04 -10.06 -4.63
CA ASN A 9 1.33 -9.72 -6.03
C ASN A 9 1.39 -10.99 -6.88
N VAL A 10 0.27 -11.28 -7.54
CA VAL A 10 0.11 -12.40 -8.49
C VAL A 10 0.48 -12.03 -9.94
N GLY A 11 1.13 -10.89 -10.15
CA GLY A 11 1.60 -10.45 -11.46
C GLY A 11 2.80 -11.27 -11.96
N MET A 12 3.17 -11.08 -13.24
CA MET A 12 4.28 -11.84 -13.85
C MET A 12 5.63 -11.09 -13.84
N GLN A 13 5.62 -9.75 -13.92
CA GLN A 13 6.86 -9.00 -14.19
C GLN A 13 7.01 -7.70 -13.39
N THR A 14 5.93 -7.17 -12.82
CA THR A 14 5.92 -5.81 -12.26
C THR A 14 5.78 -5.80 -10.75
N SER A 15 6.69 -5.11 -10.06
CA SER A 15 6.50 -4.72 -8.67
C SER A 15 5.40 -3.67 -8.57
N LEU A 16 4.63 -3.73 -7.48
CA LEU A 16 3.52 -2.81 -7.23
C LEU A 16 3.79 -2.00 -5.98
N ASN A 17 3.62 -0.68 -6.04
CA ASN A 17 3.56 0.16 -4.86
C ASN A 17 2.11 0.26 -4.39
N PHE A 18 1.82 -0.25 -3.19
CA PHE A 18 0.52 -0.18 -2.54
C PHE A 18 0.50 0.93 -1.48
N ARG A 19 -0.56 1.74 -1.49
CA ARG A 19 -0.78 2.82 -0.52
C ARG A 19 -2.25 3.14 -0.35
N ILE A 20 -2.59 3.69 0.81
CA ILE A 20 -3.94 4.17 1.13
C ILE A 20 -3.84 5.64 1.52
N GLN A 21 -4.69 6.48 0.94
CA GLN A 21 -4.68 7.91 1.17
C GLN A 21 -4.86 8.23 2.65
N GLY A 22 -3.88 8.94 3.24
CA GLY A 22 -3.93 9.39 4.63
C GLY A 22 -3.83 8.27 5.67
N HIS A 23 -3.49 7.04 5.27
CA HIS A 23 -3.41 5.90 6.18
C HIS A 23 -2.00 5.32 6.20
N LYS A 24 -1.55 4.96 7.40
CA LYS A 24 -0.31 4.23 7.61
C LYS A 24 -0.55 2.73 7.56
N LEU A 25 0.43 2.02 7.03
CA LEU A 25 0.45 0.58 6.86
C LEU A 25 1.48 0.00 7.82
N LYS A 26 1.02 -0.73 8.84
CA LYS A 26 1.92 -1.40 9.77
C LYS A 26 2.17 -2.83 9.29
N LEU A 27 3.38 -3.12 8.85
CA LEU A 27 3.77 -4.45 8.38
C LEU A 27 3.85 -5.42 9.57
N VAL A 28 3.21 -6.57 9.43
CA VAL A 28 3.18 -7.60 10.48
C VAL A 28 3.59 -8.99 10.01
N GLU A 29 3.51 -9.26 8.70
CA GLU A 29 3.86 -10.56 8.12
C GLU A 29 4.39 -10.35 6.70
N ILE A 30 5.39 -11.15 6.33
CA ILE A 30 5.93 -11.26 4.97
C ILE A 30 6.13 -12.74 4.69
N GLU A 31 5.42 -13.29 3.70
CA GLU A 31 5.59 -14.67 3.24
C GLU A 31 5.54 -15.73 4.37
N GLY A 32 4.73 -15.47 5.40
CA GLY A 32 4.60 -16.33 6.59
C GLY A 32 5.64 -16.08 7.69
N ALA A 33 6.63 -15.23 7.45
CA ALA A 33 7.56 -14.74 8.47
C ALA A 33 6.99 -13.50 9.19
N HIS A 34 7.34 -13.33 10.45
CA HIS A 34 6.91 -12.20 11.28
C HIS A 34 8.09 -11.25 11.49
N PRO A 35 8.30 -10.27 10.58
CA PRO A 35 9.40 -9.33 10.68
C PRO A 35 9.18 -8.36 11.85
N ILE A 36 10.20 -7.56 12.14
CA ILE A 36 10.06 -6.42 13.04
C ILE A 36 8.97 -5.50 12.50
N GLN A 37 8.01 -5.14 13.36
CA GLN A 37 6.82 -4.41 12.96
C GLN A 37 7.14 -2.95 12.62
N ASN A 38 7.35 -2.70 11.32
CA ASN A 38 7.64 -1.37 10.79
C ASN A 38 6.37 -0.71 10.23
N VAL A 39 6.31 0.61 10.31
CA VAL A 39 5.17 1.41 9.83
C VAL A 39 5.60 2.19 8.59
N TYR A 40 4.80 2.08 7.52
CA TYR A 40 5.08 2.67 6.22
C TYR A 40 3.89 3.46 5.70
N ASP A 41 4.14 4.52 4.94
CA ASP A 41 3.09 5.25 4.21
C ASP A 41 2.75 4.58 2.86
N SER A 42 3.69 3.81 2.31
CA SER A 42 3.50 2.96 1.13
C SER A 42 4.42 1.75 1.18
N LEU A 43 4.08 0.69 0.44
CA LEU A 43 4.82 -0.57 0.43
C LEU A 43 5.02 -1.03 -1.00
N ASP A 44 6.25 -1.38 -1.37
CA ASP A 44 6.56 -2.06 -2.62
C ASP A 44 6.42 -3.58 -2.43
N VAL A 45 5.51 -4.19 -3.19
CA VAL A 45 5.23 -5.63 -3.20
C VAL A 45 5.76 -6.21 -4.51
N HIS A 46 6.77 -7.08 -4.43
CA HIS A 46 7.39 -7.70 -5.61
C HIS A 46 6.59 -8.91 -6.07
N VAL A 47 6.83 -9.35 -7.30
CA VAL A 47 6.18 -10.51 -7.90
C VAL A 47 6.37 -11.75 -7.02
N GLY A 48 5.29 -12.47 -6.74
CA GLY A 48 5.29 -13.67 -5.90
C GLY A 48 5.20 -13.39 -4.40
N GLN A 49 5.42 -12.15 -3.97
CA GLN A 49 5.37 -11.81 -2.54
C GLN A 49 3.94 -11.69 -2.03
N SER A 50 3.74 -12.14 -0.79
CA SER A 50 2.53 -11.92 -0.02
C SER A 50 2.88 -11.28 1.32
N ILE A 51 2.26 -10.15 1.62
CA ILE A 51 2.50 -9.41 2.87
C ILE A 51 1.18 -9.17 3.61
N SER A 52 1.23 -9.15 4.94
CA SER A 52 0.11 -8.75 5.78
C SER A 52 0.40 -7.44 6.48
N VAL A 53 -0.53 -6.49 6.37
CA VAL A 53 -0.41 -5.15 6.98
C VAL A 53 -1.63 -4.83 7.82
N LEU A 54 -1.42 -4.20 8.96
CA LEU A 54 -2.48 -3.61 9.77
C LEU A 54 -2.73 -2.18 9.31
N VAL A 55 -4.00 -1.87 9.06
CA VAL A 55 -4.47 -0.53 8.70
C VAL A 55 -5.49 -0.11 9.75
N THR A 56 -5.23 1.01 10.41
CA THR A 56 -6.15 1.60 11.39
C THR A 56 -6.99 2.66 10.71
N SER A 57 -8.32 2.52 10.79
CA SER A 57 -9.27 3.54 10.36
C SER A 57 -9.37 4.66 11.40
N ASP A 58 -8.32 5.48 11.49
CA ASP A 58 -8.18 6.61 12.43
C ASP A 58 -8.50 7.98 11.81
N GLN A 59 -8.65 8.02 10.49
CA GLN A 59 -8.96 9.24 9.76
C GLN A 59 -10.46 9.63 9.87
N PRO A 60 -10.85 10.90 9.60
CA PRO A 60 -12.24 11.34 9.60
C PRO A 60 -13.16 10.45 8.72
N PRO A 61 -14.46 10.34 9.02
CA PRO A 61 -15.38 9.49 8.26
C PRO A 61 -15.65 10.06 6.86
N LYS A 62 -14.83 9.63 5.89
CA LYS A 62 -14.95 9.93 4.46
C LYS A 62 -14.44 8.74 3.64
N ASP A 63 -14.57 8.82 2.33
CA ASP A 63 -14.00 7.83 1.43
C ASP A 63 -12.55 8.17 1.06
N TYR A 64 -11.69 7.16 1.03
CA TYR A 64 -10.26 7.30 0.76
C TYR A 64 -9.83 6.50 -0.47
N TYR A 65 -8.88 7.01 -1.25
CA TYR A 65 -8.26 6.24 -2.33
C TYR A 65 -7.35 5.14 -1.79
N ILE A 66 -7.55 3.91 -2.28
CA ILE A 66 -6.55 2.85 -2.28
C ILE A 66 -5.86 2.92 -3.65
N VAL A 67 -4.54 2.93 -3.68
CA VAL A 67 -3.77 3.07 -4.93
C VAL A 67 -2.74 1.97 -5.02
N ALA A 68 -2.70 1.31 -6.18
CA ALA A 68 -1.64 0.41 -6.59
C ALA A 68 -1.02 0.94 -7.88
N SER A 69 0.29 1.18 -7.90
CA SER A 69 0.97 1.65 -9.10
C SER A 69 2.18 0.79 -9.45
N SER A 70 2.41 0.54 -10.74
CA SER A 70 3.56 -0.23 -11.20
C SER A 70 4.87 0.52 -10.92
N ARG A 71 5.89 -0.22 -10.51
CA ARG A 71 7.25 0.27 -10.24
C ARG A 71 8.23 -0.35 -11.23
N PHE A 72 9.33 0.34 -11.50
CA PHE A 72 10.42 -0.12 -12.37
C PHE A 72 10.02 -0.40 -13.83
N THR A 73 8.92 0.20 -14.30
CA THR A 73 8.46 0.13 -15.68
C THR A 73 8.61 1.47 -16.38
N ARG A 74 8.90 1.48 -17.70
CA ARG A 74 8.96 2.72 -18.50
C ARG A 74 7.63 3.48 -18.48
N ARG A 75 6.51 2.75 -18.44
CA ARG A 75 5.16 3.29 -18.32
C ARG A 75 4.61 2.94 -16.95
N VAL A 76 4.22 3.95 -16.17
CA VAL A 76 3.59 3.76 -14.86
C VAL A 76 2.11 3.49 -15.07
N LEU A 77 1.67 2.30 -14.68
CA LEU A 77 0.26 1.93 -14.63
C LEU A 77 -0.25 2.18 -13.22
N THR A 78 -1.44 2.77 -13.08
CA THR A 78 -2.05 3.05 -11.78
C THR A 78 -3.46 2.48 -11.75
N ALA A 79 -3.75 1.70 -10.72
CA ALA A 79 -5.08 1.22 -10.38
C ALA A 79 -5.52 1.86 -9.06
N THR A 80 -6.80 2.21 -8.98
CA THR A 80 -7.40 2.84 -7.80
C THR A 80 -8.61 2.06 -7.34
N ALA A 81 -8.81 1.98 -6.04
CA ALA A 81 -10.02 1.50 -5.39
C ALA A 81 -10.45 2.47 -4.28
N VAL A 82 -11.59 2.21 -3.65
CA VAL A 82 -12.18 3.08 -2.62
C VAL A 82 -12.26 2.35 -1.29
N LEU A 83 -11.71 2.97 -0.24
CA LEU A 83 -11.96 2.59 1.15
C LEU A 83 -13.11 3.44 1.69
N HIS A 84 -14.29 2.84 1.80
CA HIS A 84 -15.49 3.50 2.30
C HIS A 84 -15.63 3.29 3.82
N TYR A 85 -15.74 4.39 4.55
CA TYR A 85 -16.04 4.34 5.99
C TYR A 85 -17.54 4.22 6.19
N THR A 86 -18.00 3.42 7.15
CA THR A 86 -19.43 3.14 7.37
C THR A 86 -20.29 4.39 7.60
N ASN A 87 -19.72 5.46 8.15
CA ASN A 87 -20.40 6.72 8.40
C ASN A 87 -20.04 7.81 7.37
N SER A 88 -19.48 7.43 6.22
CA SER A 88 -19.10 8.36 5.17
C SER A 88 -20.32 8.81 4.37
N HIS A 89 -20.51 10.13 4.28
CA HIS A 89 -21.51 10.76 3.42
C HIS A 89 -20.88 11.46 2.21
N THR A 90 -19.56 11.32 2.05
CA THR A 90 -18.77 12.04 1.06
C THR A 90 -18.01 11.07 0.19
N ARG A 91 -18.19 11.18 -1.12
CA ARG A 91 -17.41 10.42 -2.11
C ARG A 91 -15.94 10.80 -2.04
N VAL A 92 -15.09 9.93 -2.56
CA VAL A 92 -13.66 10.20 -2.62
C VAL A 92 -13.41 11.54 -3.32
N SER A 93 -12.57 12.36 -2.70
CA SER A 93 -12.23 13.70 -3.18
C SER A 93 -10.73 13.98 -2.99
N GLY A 94 -10.18 14.83 -3.87
CA GLY A 94 -8.78 15.23 -3.88
C GLY A 94 -7.91 14.44 -4.87
N PRO A 95 -6.63 14.80 -4.98
CA PRO A 95 -5.70 14.14 -5.88
C PRO A 95 -5.37 12.72 -5.40
N ILE A 96 -5.18 11.82 -6.35
CA ILE A 96 -4.66 10.47 -6.08
C ILE A 96 -3.28 10.61 -5.43
N PRO A 97 -3.01 9.95 -4.28
CA PRO A 97 -1.69 9.97 -3.65
C PRO A 97 -0.58 9.67 -4.65
N ALA A 98 0.40 10.57 -4.77
CA ALA A 98 1.55 10.36 -5.65
C ALA A 98 2.35 9.14 -5.19
N GLY A 99 2.72 8.29 -6.14
CA GLY A 99 3.60 7.15 -5.87
C GLY A 99 5.07 7.56 -5.90
N PRO A 100 5.96 6.78 -5.26
CA PRO A 100 7.39 6.99 -5.37
C PRO A 100 7.85 6.86 -6.83
N THR A 101 8.44 7.91 -7.41
CA THR A 101 8.81 7.95 -8.84
C THR A 101 10.27 7.53 -9.07
N TYR A 102 11.22 8.11 -8.34
CA TYR A 102 12.67 7.88 -8.49
C TYR A 102 13.33 7.21 -7.29
N GLN A 103 12.54 6.80 -6.30
CA GLN A 103 13.03 6.35 -4.99
C GLN A 103 13.44 4.87 -5.03
N LEU A 104 14.44 4.54 -5.85
CA LEU A 104 15.00 3.19 -5.98
C LEU A 104 15.71 2.76 -4.68
N VAL A 105 16.49 3.68 -4.09
CA VAL A 105 17.21 3.45 -2.82
C VAL A 105 16.25 3.17 -1.66
N TRP A 106 15.12 3.88 -1.61
CA TRP A 106 14.08 3.64 -0.60
C TRP A 106 13.47 2.24 -0.73
N SER A 107 13.17 1.81 -1.95
CA SER A 107 12.65 0.47 -2.23
C SER A 107 13.64 -0.62 -1.83
N LEU A 108 14.93 -0.41 -2.12
CA LEU A 108 16.00 -1.32 -1.73
C LEU A 108 16.16 -1.40 -0.21
N ASN A 109 16.08 -0.27 0.48
CA ASN A 109 16.16 -0.21 1.94
C ASN A 109 14.94 -0.87 2.60
N GLN A 110 13.76 -0.69 2.02
CA GLN A 110 12.57 -1.42 2.44
C GLN A 110 12.75 -2.94 2.28
N ALA A 111 13.23 -3.39 1.12
CA ALA A 111 13.52 -4.81 0.90
C ALA A 111 14.54 -5.39 1.89
N ARG A 112 15.49 -4.58 2.37
CA ARG A 112 16.49 -4.97 3.39
C ARG A 112 15.98 -4.91 4.83
N SER A 113 14.87 -4.22 5.06
CA SER A 113 14.25 -4.09 6.40
C SER A 113 13.25 -5.20 6.71
N PHE A 114 12.95 -6.03 5.71
CA PHE A 114 12.17 -7.24 5.83
C PHE A 114 12.96 -8.36 6.51
#